data_AF-A0A960NMK5-F1
#
_entry.id   AF-A0A960NMK5-F1
#
_cell.length_a   1.000
_cell.length_b   1.000
_cell.length_c   1.000
_cell.angle_alpha   90.00
_cell.angle_beta   90.00
_cell.angle_gamma   90.00
#
_symmetry.space_group_name_H-M   'P 1'
#
loop_
_entity.id
_entity.type
_entity.pdbx_description
1 polymer ?
#
loop_
_entity_poly.entity_id
_entity_poly.type
_entity_poly.pdbx_seq_one_letter_code
_entity_poly.pdbx_strand_id
1 'polypeptide(L)'
;MKRLLILLSVLAGMAVLWRIGAVTPTSGPETSATDAPTMPPTSQPPRVIPSPHSPHPLAFAFGSDATPPAREPAVLLELFQAYRRASGTFPTAEDNPALMHQLTRPDARGRQLFPATHPRLNPEGALVDAWGTPFFFHHLSSMDLEIRSAGPDREFYTEDDLVASSQ
;
A
#
# COMPACT_ATOMS: atom_id res chain seq x y z
N MET A 1 -21.10 24.88 43.90
CA MET A 1 -21.29 23.77 44.86
C MET A 1 -22.51 22.97 44.45
N LYS A 2 -22.38 21.62 44.39
CA LYS A 2 -23.40 20.60 44.05
C LYS A 2 -23.82 20.67 42.57
N ARG A 3 -23.47 19.69 41.72
CA ARG A 3 -24.03 18.32 41.64
C ARG A 3 -22.91 17.37 41.21
N LEU A 4 -22.22 16.72 42.14
CA LEU A 4 -22.48 15.36 42.66
C LEU A 4 -22.61 14.29 41.56
N LEU A 5 -21.53 13.52 41.45
CA LEU A 5 -21.39 12.22 40.80
C LEU A 5 -22.60 11.29 41.02
N ILE A 6 -23.01 10.59 39.96
CA ILE A 6 -23.80 9.37 40.08
C ILE A 6 -22.97 8.21 39.51
N LEU A 7 -22.86 7.20 40.37
CA LEU A 7 -22.12 5.96 40.27
C LEU A 7 -22.58 5.02 39.15
N LEU A 8 -21.59 4.34 38.55
CA LEU A 8 -21.45 2.87 38.41
C LEU A 8 -22.73 2.01 38.45
N SER A 9 -23.01 1.34 37.32
CA SER A 9 -23.94 0.21 37.25
C SER A 9 -23.30 -1.03 36.59
N VAL A 10 -22.86 -1.93 37.47
CA VAL A 10 -23.18 -3.38 37.50
C VAL A 10 -22.77 -4.29 36.33
N LEU A 11 -21.81 -5.16 36.65
CA LEU A 11 -21.48 -6.45 36.02
C LEU A 11 -22.66 -7.44 36.05
N ALA A 12 -22.98 -8.01 34.89
CA ALA A 12 -23.48 -9.38 34.68
C ALA A 12 -23.38 -9.63 33.17
N GLY A 13 -22.53 -10.50 32.63
CA GLY A 13 -22.43 -11.91 32.94
C GLY A 13 -23.14 -12.67 31.81
N MET A 14 -22.39 -13.14 30.81
CA MET A 14 -22.67 -14.38 30.08
C MET A 14 -21.56 -14.68 29.08
N ALA A 15 -20.69 -15.61 29.49
CA ALA A 15 -19.85 -16.38 28.59
C ALA A 15 -20.75 -17.33 27.79
N VAL A 16 -20.64 -17.29 26.46
CA VAL A 16 -21.19 -18.35 25.61
C VAL A 16 -20.01 -18.96 24.85
N LEU A 17 -19.49 -20.04 25.45
CA LEU A 17 -18.61 -20.99 24.77
C LEU A 17 -19.43 -21.70 23.69
N TRP A 18 -19.03 -21.60 22.43
CA TRP A 18 -19.41 -22.57 21.41
C TRP A 18 -18.24 -23.51 21.16
N ARG A 19 -18.46 -24.77 21.54
CA ARG A 19 -17.57 -25.91 21.29
C ARG A 19 -18.28 -26.90 20.38
N ILE A 20 -17.54 -27.25 19.32
CA ILE A 20 -17.48 -28.55 18.62
C ILE A 20 -18.72 -28.94 17.79
N GLY A 21 -18.52 -28.93 16.47
CA GLY A 21 -19.10 -29.91 15.57
C GLY A 21 -17.97 -30.53 14.74
N ALA A 22 -17.37 -31.61 15.23
CA ALA A 22 -16.53 -32.47 14.41
C ALA A 22 -17.46 -33.25 13.48
N VAL A 23 -17.36 -33.01 12.17
CA VAL A 23 -18.09 -33.79 11.17
C VAL A 23 -17.25 -35.01 10.84
N THR A 24 -17.75 -36.18 11.23
CA THR A 24 -17.22 -37.50 10.87
C THR A 24 -17.32 -37.73 9.36
N PRO A 25 -16.32 -38.37 8.72
CA PRO A 25 -16.46 -38.88 7.37
C PRO A 25 -17.18 -40.23 7.42
N THR A 26 -18.24 -40.43 6.63
CA THR A 26 -18.89 -41.74 6.43
C THR A 26 -19.30 -41.88 4.97
N SER A 27 -18.44 -42.60 4.24
CA SER A 27 -18.70 -43.69 3.30
C SER A 27 -19.68 -43.57 2.11
N GLY A 28 -19.08 -43.57 0.91
CA GLY A 28 -19.39 -44.49 -0.21
C GLY A 28 -20.26 -43.97 -1.35
N PRO A 29 -20.37 -44.68 -2.50
CA PRO A 29 -19.42 -45.60 -3.15
C PRO A 29 -18.90 -45.05 -4.50
N GLU A 30 -17.77 -45.59 -4.97
CA GLU A 30 -17.41 -45.56 -6.40
C GLU A 30 -18.48 -46.33 -7.20
N THR A 31 -19.07 -45.69 -8.20
CA THR A 31 -19.67 -46.36 -9.36
C THR A 31 -19.52 -45.44 -10.57
N SER A 32 -19.03 -46.06 -11.64
CA SER A 32 -18.45 -45.50 -12.84
C SER A 32 -19.43 -44.80 -13.78
N ALA A 33 -18.77 -43.99 -14.63
CA ALA A 33 -19.09 -43.72 -16.04
C ALA A 33 -20.19 -42.69 -16.33
N THR A 34 -19.78 -41.58 -16.93
CA THR A 34 -20.30 -41.17 -18.25
C THR A 34 -19.26 -40.30 -18.94
N ASP A 35 -18.92 -40.75 -20.14
CA ASP A 35 -18.07 -40.15 -21.16
C ASP A 35 -18.46 -38.69 -21.41
N ALA A 36 -17.55 -37.74 -21.12
CA ALA A 36 -17.70 -36.34 -21.49
C ALA A 36 -16.64 -36.02 -22.55
N PRO A 37 -17.00 -35.43 -23.71
CA PRO A 37 -16.02 -35.08 -24.73
C PRO A 37 -15.02 -34.09 -24.12
N THR A 38 -13.74 -34.47 -24.16
CA THR A 38 -12.62 -33.63 -23.74
C THR A 38 -12.58 -32.41 -24.66
N MET A 39 -13.10 -31.28 -24.18
CA MET A 39 -12.70 -29.99 -24.73
C MET A 39 -11.22 -29.79 -24.39
N PRO A 40 -10.38 -29.29 -25.33
CA PRO A 40 -9.01 -28.95 -24.99
C PRO A 40 -9.04 -27.89 -23.87
N PRO A 41 -8.13 -27.97 -22.88
CA PRO A 41 -8.05 -26.94 -21.86
C PRO A 41 -7.74 -25.61 -22.55
N THR A 42 -8.66 -24.65 -22.40
CA THR A 42 -8.41 -23.25 -22.74
C THR A 42 -7.13 -22.84 -22.03
N SER A 43 -6.06 -22.58 -22.80
CA SER A 43 -4.80 -22.08 -22.30
C SER A 43 -5.05 -20.78 -21.54
N GLN A 44 -5.09 -20.87 -20.21
CA GLN A 44 -5.00 -19.69 -19.37
C GLN A 44 -3.68 -19.00 -19.72
N PRO A 45 -3.67 -17.70 -20.07
CA PRO A 45 -2.41 -16.99 -20.28
C PRO A 45 -1.56 -17.16 -19.01
N PRO A 46 -0.24 -17.38 -19.16
CA PRO A 46 0.62 -17.64 -18.01
C PRO A 46 0.44 -16.52 -17.00
N ARG A 47 0.06 -16.89 -15.77
CA ARG A 47 0.07 -15.97 -14.63
C ARG A 47 1.49 -15.43 -14.53
N VAL A 48 1.70 -14.18 -14.94
CA VAL A 48 2.98 -13.49 -14.79
C VAL A 48 3.28 -13.52 -13.30
N ILE A 49 4.18 -14.39 -12.88
CA ILE A 49 4.74 -14.35 -11.54
C ILE A 49 5.62 -13.11 -11.56
N PRO A 50 5.29 -12.03 -10.84
CA PRO A 50 6.16 -10.86 -10.81
C PRO A 50 7.52 -11.33 -10.28
N SER A 51 8.55 -11.12 -11.07
CA SER A 51 9.93 -11.42 -10.67
C SER A 51 10.21 -10.70 -9.35
N PRO A 52 10.88 -11.34 -8.37
CA PRO A 52 11.11 -10.77 -7.04
C PRO A 52 11.88 -9.44 -7.05
N HIS A 53 12.44 -9.04 -8.20
CA HIS A 53 13.20 -7.81 -8.41
C HIS A 53 12.43 -6.72 -9.17
N SER A 54 11.16 -6.93 -9.49
CA SER A 54 10.38 -5.93 -10.25
C SER A 54 9.82 -4.85 -9.31
N PRO A 55 10.03 -3.56 -9.62
CA PRO A 55 9.38 -2.47 -8.91
C PRO A 55 7.86 -2.61 -8.89
N HIS A 56 7.22 -2.01 -7.88
CA HIS A 56 5.77 -2.07 -7.76
C HIS A 56 5.10 -1.37 -8.96
N PRO A 57 4.01 -1.90 -9.56
CA PRO A 57 3.37 -1.30 -10.74
C PRO A 57 2.99 0.17 -10.59
N LEU A 58 2.52 0.59 -9.40
CA LEU A 58 2.21 2.00 -9.12
C LEU A 58 3.42 2.94 -9.24
N ALA A 59 4.64 2.45 -9.03
CA ALA A 59 5.84 3.24 -9.21
C ALA A 59 6.08 3.62 -10.70
N PHE A 60 5.52 2.84 -11.64
CA PHE A 60 5.56 3.18 -13.08
C PHE A 60 4.36 4.01 -13.53
N ALA A 61 3.25 3.97 -12.79
CA ALA A 61 2.08 4.81 -13.07
C ALA A 61 2.33 6.28 -12.70
N PHE A 62 3.12 6.51 -11.65
CA PHE A 62 3.55 7.83 -11.22
C PHE A 62 4.39 8.54 -12.30
N GLY A 63 4.10 9.83 -12.56
CA GLY A 63 4.80 10.62 -13.57
C GLY A 63 4.51 10.24 -15.04
N SER A 64 3.58 9.31 -15.28
CA SER A 64 3.13 8.95 -16.63
C SER A 64 2.02 9.87 -17.15
N ASP A 65 1.85 9.98 -18.47
CA ASP A 65 0.78 10.77 -19.09
C ASP A 65 -0.64 10.31 -18.69
N ALA A 66 -0.78 9.08 -18.17
CA ALA A 66 -2.05 8.54 -17.69
C ALA A 66 -2.41 9.01 -16.28
N THR A 67 -1.45 9.55 -15.51
CA THR A 67 -1.66 10.02 -14.15
C THR A 67 -1.56 11.54 -14.13
N PRO A 68 -2.67 12.28 -14.01
CA PRO A 68 -2.60 13.74 -13.91
C PRO A 68 -1.88 14.16 -12.63
N PRO A 69 -1.15 15.30 -12.62
CA PRO A 69 -0.40 15.77 -11.45
C PRO A 69 -1.21 15.79 -10.14
N ALA A 70 -2.47 16.21 -10.21
CA ALA A 70 -3.41 16.23 -9.08
C ALA A 70 -3.59 14.88 -8.37
N ARG A 71 -3.34 13.76 -9.06
CA ARG A 71 -3.49 12.40 -8.52
C ARG A 71 -2.18 11.81 -8.01
N GLU A 72 -1.04 12.40 -8.33
CA GLU A 72 0.27 11.84 -8.02
C GLU A 72 0.51 11.65 -6.51
N PRO A 73 0.18 12.60 -5.60
CA PRO A 73 0.33 12.38 -4.16
C PRO A 73 -0.47 11.16 -3.68
N ALA A 74 -1.68 10.95 -4.21
CA ALA A 74 -2.52 9.81 -3.85
C ALA A 74 -1.92 8.48 -4.36
N VAL A 75 -1.37 8.45 -5.57
CA VAL A 75 -0.68 7.25 -6.11
C VAL A 75 0.55 6.90 -5.28
N LEU A 76 1.35 7.88 -4.88
CA LEU A 76 2.49 7.67 -3.99
C LEU A 76 2.03 7.17 -2.61
N LEU A 77 0.94 7.73 -2.08
CA LEU A 77 0.39 7.28 -0.81
C LEU A 77 -0.09 5.82 -0.91
N GLU A 78 -0.79 5.43 -1.98
CA GLU A 78 -1.21 4.05 -2.23
C GLU A 78 0.00 3.09 -2.30
N LEU A 79 1.08 3.51 -2.95
CA LEU A 79 2.33 2.76 -3.02
C LEU A 79 2.95 2.58 -1.62
N PHE A 80 3.03 3.65 -0.82
CA PHE A 80 3.60 3.59 0.53
C PHE A 80 2.69 2.86 1.51
N GLN A 81 1.37 2.85 1.28
CA GLN A 81 0.46 1.98 2.01
C GLN A 81 0.71 0.50 1.68
N ALA A 82 1.04 0.17 0.42
CA ALA A 82 1.46 -1.19 0.04
C ALA A 82 2.74 -1.61 0.77
N TYR A 83 3.72 -0.70 0.86
CA TYR A 83 4.91 -0.91 1.70
C TYR A 83 4.53 -1.16 3.16
N ARG A 84 3.72 -0.28 3.77
CA ARG A 84 3.27 -0.39 5.17
C ARG A 84 2.58 -1.72 5.46
N ARG A 85 1.73 -2.20 4.56
CA ARG A 85 1.07 -3.52 4.71
C ARG A 85 2.08 -4.68 4.77
N ALA A 86 3.23 -4.53 4.12
CA ALA A 86 4.26 -5.56 4.08
C ALA A 86 5.34 -5.42 5.17
N SER A 87 5.59 -4.21 5.66
CA SER A 87 6.65 -3.89 6.64
C SER A 87 6.12 -3.62 8.05
N GLY A 88 4.85 -3.29 8.19
CA GLY A 88 4.22 -2.83 9.43
C GLY A 88 4.19 -1.30 9.57
N THR A 89 5.13 -0.56 8.98
CA THR A 89 5.25 0.91 9.09
C THR A 89 5.42 1.60 7.74
N PHE A 90 5.09 2.89 7.64
CA PHE A 90 5.51 3.67 6.47
C PHE A 90 7.04 3.68 6.34
N PRO A 91 7.59 3.84 5.12
CA PRO A 91 9.02 4.00 4.95
C PRO A 91 9.44 5.36 5.53
N THR A 92 10.53 5.42 6.27
CA THR A 92 11.00 6.62 6.98
C THR A 92 12.47 6.86 6.68
N ALA A 93 12.85 8.11 6.47
CA ALA A 93 14.23 8.57 6.35
C ALA A 93 14.32 10.03 6.80
N GLU A 94 15.54 10.59 6.82
CA GLU A 94 15.78 11.98 7.20
C GLU A 94 15.18 12.97 6.20
N ASP A 95 15.26 12.67 4.91
CA ASP A 95 14.75 13.51 3.83
C ASP A 95 14.28 12.68 2.62
N ASN A 96 13.81 13.36 1.58
CA ASN A 96 13.33 12.74 0.35
C ASN A 96 14.44 11.92 -0.37
N PRO A 97 15.65 12.46 -0.65
CA PRO A 97 16.76 11.66 -1.20
C PRO A 97 17.08 10.38 -0.41
N ALA A 98 17.18 10.46 0.91
CA ALA A 98 17.48 9.30 1.75
C ALA A 98 16.36 8.26 1.70
N LEU A 99 15.10 8.72 1.69
CA LEU A 99 13.94 7.84 1.54
C LEU A 99 13.99 7.12 0.19
N MET A 100 14.24 7.85 -0.89
CA MET A 100 14.31 7.27 -2.23
C MET A 100 15.50 6.33 -2.40
N HIS A 101 16.66 6.63 -1.81
CA HIS A 101 17.80 5.73 -1.77
C HIS A 101 17.50 4.42 -1.02
N GLN A 102 16.64 4.44 -0.01
CA GLN A 102 16.13 3.21 0.62
C GLN A 102 15.19 2.45 -0.32
N LEU A 103 14.23 3.14 -0.95
CA LEU A 103 13.16 2.51 -1.72
C LEU A 103 13.59 2.01 -3.11
N THR A 104 14.68 2.57 -3.65
CA THR A 104 15.29 2.16 -4.92
C THR A 104 16.27 1.01 -4.78
N ARG A 105 16.64 0.61 -3.56
CA ARG A 105 17.48 -0.57 -3.35
C ARG A 105 16.61 -1.81 -3.07
N PRO A 106 17.05 -3.01 -3.51
CA PRO A 106 16.42 -4.24 -3.07
C PRO A 106 16.51 -4.39 -1.54
N ASP A 107 15.41 -4.80 -0.91
CA ASP A 107 15.40 -5.19 0.49
C ASP A 107 16.10 -6.56 0.70
N ALA A 108 16.18 -7.03 1.95
CA ALA A 108 16.78 -8.33 2.28
C ALA A 108 16.05 -9.54 1.63
N ARG A 109 14.87 -9.33 1.05
CA ARG A 109 14.09 -10.33 0.31
C ARG A 109 14.18 -10.12 -1.20
N GLY A 110 15.07 -9.24 -1.66
CA GLY A 110 15.29 -8.90 -3.07
C GLY A 110 14.24 -7.94 -3.66
N ARG A 111 13.28 -7.45 -2.87
CA ARG A 111 12.18 -6.63 -3.37
C ARG A 111 12.62 -5.18 -3.49
N GLN A 112 12.39 -4.60 -4.66
CA GLN A 112 12.59 -3.17 -4.92
C GLN A 112 11.21 -2.51 -5.00
N LEU A 113 10.96 -1.43 -4.24
CA LEU A 113 9.65 -0.76 -4.30
C LEU A 113 9.57 0.20 -5.48
N PHE A 114 10.65 0.96 -5.70
CA PHE A 114 10.73 2.06 -6.66
C PHE A 114 11.89 1.84 -7.65
N PRO A 115 11.73 2.11 -8.95
CA PRO A 115 12.83 1.95 -9.90
C PRO A 115 13.95 2.98 -9.68
N ALA A 116 15.20 2.53 -9.66
CA ALA A 116 16.36 3.42 -9.49
C ALA A 116 16.58 4.40 -10.65
N THR A 117 16.04 4.10 -11.84
CA THR A 117 16.17 4.92 -13.06
C THR A 117 14.87 5.67 -13.39
N HIS A 118 14.05 5.97 -12.38
CA HIS A 118 12.79 6.66 -12.61
C HIS A 118 13.03 8.10 -13.12
N PRO A 119 12.33 8.58 -14.16
CA PRO A 119 12.56 9.90 -14.75
C PRO A 119 12.27 11.08 -13.81
N ARG A 120 11.50 10.85 -12.75
CA ARG A 120 11.22 11.83 -11.69
C ARG A 120 12.20 11.79 -10.51
N LEU A 121 13.30 11.05 -10.62
CA LEU A 121 14.41 11.21 -9.70
C LEU A 121 15.33 12.30 -10.26
N ASN A 122 15.54 13.37 -9.50
CA ASN A 122 16.49 14.43 -9.88
C ASN A 122 17.95 13.96 -9.65
N PRO A 123 18.97 14.76 -10.04
CA PRO A 123 20.37 14.38 -9.86
C PRO A 123 20.79 14.07 -8.43
N GLU A 124 20.12 14.67 -7.44
CA GLU A 124 20.33 14.43 -6.01
C GLU A 124 19.64 13.15 -5.51
N GLY A 125 18.86 12.48 -6.36
CA GLY A 125 18.10 11.28 -6.01
C GLY A 125 16.77 11.56 -5.30
N ALA A 126 16.32 12.81 -5.25
CA ALA A 126 15.00 13.17 -4.74
C ALA A 126 13.91 12.86 -5.77
N LEU A 127 12.78 12.35 -5.29
CA LEU A 127 11.56 12.23 -6.07
C LEU A 127 10.90 13.61 -6.21
N VAL A 128 10.80 14.11 -7.44
CA VAL A 128 10.20 15.40 -7.76
C VAL A 128 8.78 15.25 -8.31
N ASP A 129 7.95 16.26 -8.06
CA ASP A 129 6.60 16.36 -8.60
C ASP A 129 6.58 16.75 -10.08
N ALA A 130 5.36 16.95 -10.61
CA ALA A 130 5.14 17.33 -11.99
C ALA A 130 5.90 18.60 -12.41
N TRP A 131 6.14 19.52 -11.48
CA TRP A 131 6.75 20.83 -11.71
C TRP A 131 8.24 20.88 -11.36
N GLY A 132 8.80 19.79 -10.84
CA GLY A 132 10.22 19.63 -10.54
C GLY A 132 10.60 19.94 -9.10
N THR A 133 9.63 20.17 -8.22
CA THR A 133 9.88 20.38 -6.78
C THR A 133 9.93 19.02 -6.08
N PRO A 134 10.94 18.74 -5.23
CA PRO A 134 10.96 17.52 -4.45
C PRO A 134 9.70 17.38 -3.60
N PHE A 135 9.06 16.22 -3.58
CA PHE A 135 7.94 15.97 -2.67
C PHE A 135 8.35 16.17 -1.21
N PHE A 136 7.43 16.73 -0.42
CA PHE A 136 7.56 16.73 1.03
C PHE A 136 6.83 15.52 1.61
N PHE A 137 7.57 14.70 2.35
CA PHE A 137 7.05 13.54 3.08
C PHE A 137 7.00 13.87 4.57
N HIS A 138 5.80 14.07 5.09
CA HIS A 138 5.59 14.46 6.48
C HIS A 138 5.05 13.29 7.29
N HIS A 139 5.95 12.62 8.01
CA HIS A 139 5.57 11.57 8.97
C HIS A 139 5.00 12.20 10.24
N LEU A 140 3.69 12.07 10.42
CA LEU A 140 3.02 12.46 11.66
C LEU A 140 3.22 11.40 12.75
N SER A 141 3.33 10.13 12.34
CA SER A 141 3.66 8.99 13.19
C SER A 141 4.30 7.88 12.35
N SER A 142 4.65 6.74 12.96
CA SER A 142 5.08 5.57 12.19
C SER A 142 3.96 4.99 11.29
N MET A 143 2.70 5.29 11.63
CA MET A 143 1.48 4.81 10.98
C MET A 143 0.81 5.84 10.10
N ASP A 144 1.19 7.11 10.24
CA ASP A 144 0.54 8.25 9.60
C ASP A 144 1.53 9.08 8.76
N LEU A 145 1.18 9.26 7.49
CA LEU A 145 1.99 9.97 6.51
C LEU A 145 1.12 10.94 5.71
N GLU A 146 1.64 12.14 5.53
CA GLU A 146 1.19 13.10 4.53
C GLU A 146 2.24 13.25 3.42
N ILE A 147 1.76 13.29 2.18
CA ILE A 147 2.57 13.52 0.98
C ILE A 147 2.07 14.81 0.34
N ARG A 148 3.00 15.74 0.10
CA ARG A 148 2.70 17.07 -0.45
C ARG A 148 3.58 17.36 -1.66
N SER A 149 2.94 17.74 -2.77
CA SER A 149 3.59 18.42 -3.89
C SER A 149 3.37 19.92 -3.74
N ALA A 150 4.39 20.70 -4.09
CA ALA A 150 4.39 22.16 -4.01
C ALA A 150 3.61 22.85 -5.13
N GLY A 151 2.89 22.08 -5.96
CA GLY A 151 2.08 22.63 -7.04
C GLY A 151 2.88 23.39 -8.13
N PRO A 152 2.15 24.04 -9.04
CA PRO A 152 2.71 24.90 -10.08
C PRO A 152 3.60 26.05 -9.59
N ASP A 153 3.31 26.66 -8.44
CA ASP A 153 4.07 27.81 -7.94
C ASP A 153 5.40 27.42 -7.30
N ARG A 154 5.55 26.14 -6.93
CA ARG A 154 6.74 25.51 -6.35
C ARG A 154 7.07 25.99 -4.94
N GLU A 155 6.10 26.56 -4.23
CA GLU A 155 6.22 26.99 -2.85
C GLU A 155 5.33 26.11 -1.98
N PHE A 156 5.87 25.56 -0.89
CA PHE A 156 5.02 24.79 0.02
C PHE A 156 4.14 25.70 0.87
N TYR A 157 3.00 25.15 1.27
CA TYR A 157 1.99 25.75 2.15
C TYR A 157 1.23 26.91 1.51
N THR A 158 1.02 26.83 0.20
CA THR A 158 0.19 27.71 -0.62
C THR A 158 -1.14 27.02 -0.98
N GLU A 159 -1.99 27.70 -1.76
CA GLU A 159 -3.33 27.19 -2.12
C GLU A 159 -3.31 26.12 -3.22
N ASP A 160 -2.24 26.03 -4.02
CA ASP A 160 -2.10 25.08 -5.13
C ASP A 160 -1.38 23.79 -4.75
N ASP A 161 -0.93 23.67 -3.49
CA ASP A 161 -0.39 22.44 -2.94
C ASP A 161 -1.34 21.25 -3.13
N LEU A 162 -0.76 20.13 -3.58
CA LEU A 162 -1.48 18.87 -3.74
C LEU A 162 -1.11 17.93 -2.61
N VAL A 163 -2.10 17.56 -1.79
CA VAL A 163 -1.88 16.82 -0.55
C VAL A 163 -2.66 15.50 -0.55
N ALA A 164 -2.01 14.42 -0.11
CA ALA A 164 -2.66 13.16 0.23
C ALA A 164 -2.19 12.69 1.61
N SER A 165 -3.13 12.30 2.47
CA SER A 165 -2.86 11.89 3.85
C SER A 165 -3.45 10.53 4.15
N SER A 166 -2.77 9.73 4.98
CA SER A 166 -3.18 8.35 5.30
C SER A 166 -4.32 8.21 6.32
N GLN A 167 -4.89 9.33 6.79
CA GLN A 167 -5.94 9.37 7.82
C GLN A 167 -7.29 8.90 7.29
#